data_AF-A0A4C1VGR1-F1
#
_entry.id   AF-A0A4C1VGR1-F1
#
_cell.length_a   1.000
_cell.length_b   1.000
_cell.length_c   1.000
_cell.angle_alpha   90.00
_cell.angle_beta   90.00
_cell.angle_gamma   90.00
#
_symmetry.space_group_name_H-M   'P 1'
#
loop_
_entity.id
_entity.type
_entity.pdbx_description
1 polymer ?
#
loop_
_entity_poly.entity_id
_entity_poly.type
_entity_poly.pdbx_seq_one_letter_code
_entity_poly.pdbx_strand_id
1 'polypeptide(L)'
;MWQLAGKWEHKERKSVENAREYLLKGIIRHPESDILYLDLFKIELLLAFQANTDEIKGHHWQEIEEFVDDEDELPNVLKNFVCVYEEALHKFSDEKLSTKYIYELLSLNESVCPTMTKIELVKRAWLFCHENNVLSANMYPFGIQFLQLENEMTTDELMEILDSACKRNPKTKCLWEQKLMLTKDDDKKVQSILLETKKYLCKDDQVDLWYKMLDIAESGTMVTSLYRMFHNCESSILLSLKPKLLEKTYQFSGLKAARNMYEEFIRSPPIQLEVQKVMLDIEKSQEKMNLAQIKKCYELMMQHHGQNDCVIWLDYINFESECGSPALVPSIYRRAIAMLDKTLVDEFIKAHTLAQIKINPN
;
A
#
# COMPACT_ATOMS: atom_id res chain seq x y z
N MET A 1 -14.85 34.49 -25.65
CA MET A 1 -16.28 34.88 -25.71
C MET A 1 -17.21 33.68 -25.64
N TRP A 2 -17.04 32.64 -26.47
CA TRP A 2 -17.88 31.43 -26.43
C TRP A 2 -17.94 30.72 -25.07
N GLN A 3 -16.80 30.57 -24.40
CA GLN A 3 -16.74 30.01 -23.04
C GLN A 3 -17.58 30.80 -22.02
N LEU A 4 -17.54 32.13 -22.09
CA LEU A 4 -18.29 33.01 -21.20
C LEU A 4 -19.79 32.95 -21.51
N ALA A 5 -20.15 32.89 -22.80
CA ALA A 5 -21.54 32.70 -23.22
C ALA A 5 -22.12 31.37 -22.73
N GLY A 6 -21.38 30.27 -22.90
CA GLY A 6 -21.79 28.95 -22.38
C GLY A 6 -21.96 28.94 -20.85
N LYS A 7 -20.99 29.52 -20.12
CA LYS A 7 -21.08 29.64 -18.65
C LYS A 7 -22.25 30.51 -18.19
N TRP A 8 -22.54 31.59 -18.92
CA TRP A 8 -23.63 32.50 -18.60
C TRP A 8 -24.99 31.85 -18.83
N GLU A 9 -25.19 31.18 -19.97
CA GLU A 9 -26.43 30.43 -20.26
C GLU A 9 -26.67 29.33 -19.22
N HIS A 10 -25.62 28.60 -18.84
CA HIS A 10 -25.73 27.56 -17.82
C HIS A 10 -26.03 28.12 -16.42
N LYS A 11 -25.27 29.13 -15.96
CA LYS A 11 -25.35 29.62 -14.57
C LYS A 11 -26.49 30.60 -14.32
N GLU A 12 -26.69 31.54 -15.24
CA GLU A 12 -27.64 32.65 -15.06
C GLU A 12 -29.01 32.30 -15.65
N ARG A 13 -29.04 31.59 -16.78
CA ARG A 13 -30.29 31.21 -17.45
C ARG A 13 -30.76 29.79 -17.17
N LYS A 14 -29.92 28.96 -16.53
CA LYS A 14 -30.20 27.55 -16.25
C LYS A 14 -30.57 26.73 -17.49
N SER A 15 -30.15 27.17 -18.69
CA SER A 15 -30.36 26.42 -19.93
C SER A 15 -29.09 25.67 -20.28
N VAL A 16 -29.16 24.36 -20.16
CA VAL A 16 -28.04 23.44 -20.40
C VAL A 16 -27.84 23.25 -21.91
N GLU A 17 -28.94 23.28 -22.68
CA GLU A 17 -28.99 23.14 -24.13
C GLU A 17 -28.38 24.35 -24.84
N ASN A 18 -28.75 25.57 -24.42
CA ASN A 18 -28.15 26.78 -24.97
C ASN A 18 -26.65 26.84 -24.63
N ALA A 19 -26.28 26.47 -23.41
CA ALA A 19 -24.87 26.40 -23.02
C ALA A 19 -24.09 25.44 -23.92
N ARG A 20 -24.65 24.26 -24.21
CA ARG A 20 -24.09 23.27 -25.15
C ARG A 20 -23.88 23.85 -26.55
N GLU A 21 -24.91 24.49 -27.13
CA GLU A 21 -24.80 25.08 -28.47
C GLU A 21 -23.69 26.12 -28.58
N TYR A 22 -23.58 27.03 -27.60
CA TYR A 22 -22.54 28.06 -27.61
C TYR A 22 -21.14 27.47 -27.49
N LEU A 23 -20.99 26.38 -26.73
CA LEU A 23 -19.72 25.68 -26.61
C LEU A 23 -19.37 24.96 -27.91
N LEU A 24 -20.29 24.21 -28.52
CA LEU A 24 -20.10 23.55 -29.82
C LEU A 24 -19.72 24.53 -30.93
N LYS A 25 -20.43 25.68 -31.02
CA LYS A 25 -20.07 26.78 -31.95
C LYS A 25 -18.67 27.32 -31.68
N GLY A 26 -18.28 27.40 -30.41
CA GLY A 26 -16.94 27.78 -29.98
C GLY A 26 -15.86 26.79 -30.43
N ILE A 27 -16.11 25.50 -30.29
CA ILE A 27 -15.21 24.40 -30.69
C ILE A 27 -15.00 24.36 -32.19
N ILE A 28 -16.06 24.46 -32.99
CA ILE A 28 -15.95 24.48 -34.47
C ILE A 28 -14.99 25.60 -34.92
N ARG A 29 -14.96 26.71 -34.18
CA ARG A 29 -14.12 27.87 -34.48
C ARG A 29 -12.75 27.85 -33.80
N HIS A 30 -12.60 27.06 -32.74
CA HIS A 30 -11.40 26.92 -31.92
C HIS A 30 -11.19 25.45 -31.50
N PRO A 31 -10.86 24.55 -32.45
CA PRO A 31 -10.80 23.11 -32.20
C PRO A 31 -9.66 22.67 -31.28
N GLU A 32 -8.68 23.54 -31.02
CA GLU A 32 -7.55 23.28 -30.12
C GLU A 32 -7.79 23.77 -28.68
N SER A 33 -8.97 24.31 -28.38
CA SER A 33 -9.22 24.97 -27.09
C SER A 33 -9.72 24.00 -26.02
N ASP A 34 -8.80 23.35 -25.29
CA ASP A 34 -9.10 22.42 -24.18
C ASP A 34 -10.14 22.94 -23.18
N ILE A 35 -10.11 24.25 -22.91
CA ILE A 35 -11.02 24.90 -21.97
C ILE A 35 -12.49 24.80 -22.43
N LEU A 36 -12.76 24.88 -23.74
CA LEU A 36 -14.11 24.73 -24.30
C LEU A 36 -14.58 23.28 -24.22
N TYR A 37 -13.66 22.34 -24.44
CA TYR A 37 -13.94 20.92 -24.30
C TYR A 37 -14.25 20.54 -22.85
N LEU A 38 -13.47 21.02 -21.87
CA LEU A 38 -13.72 20.77 -20.45
C LEU A 38 -15.03 21.37 -19.96
N ASP A 39 -15.41 22.54 -20.46
CA ASP A 39 -16.70 23.15 -20.11
C ASP A 39 -17.87 22.42 -20.82
N LEU A 40 -17.68 21.93 -22.05
CA LEU A 40 -18.70 21.13 -22.74
C LEU A 40 -18.87 19.75 -22.11
N PHE A 41 -17.78 19.08 -21.73
CA PHE A 41 -17.80 17.81 -20.99
C PHE A 41 -18.70 17.89 -19.74
N LYS A 42 -18.59 18.98 -18.97
CA LYS A 42 -19.46 19.19 -17.79
C LYS A 42 -20.94 19.34 -18.17
N ILE A 43 -21.21 20.00 -19.29
CA ILE A 43 -22.57 20.19 -19.80
C ILE A 43 -23.15 18.87 -20.31
N GLU A 44 -22.39 18.09 -21.08
CA GLU A 44 -22.79 16.76 -21.55
C GLU A 44 -23.05 15.80 -20.39
N LEU A 45 -22.23 15.82 -19.33
CA LEU A 45 -22.50 15.02 -18.13
C LEU A 45 -23.81 15.42 -17.44
N LEU A 46 -24.15 16.71 -17.39
CA LEU A 46 -25.43 17.15 -16.83
C LEU A 46 -26.61 16.69 -17.69
N LEU A 47 -26.47 16.74 -19.02
CA LEU A 47 -27.48 16.27 -19.97
C LEU A 47 -27.68 14.76 -19.89
N ALA A 48 -26.60 13.99 -19.69
CA ALA A 48 -26.65 12.54 -19.54
C ALA A 48 -27.58 12.11 -18.39
N PHE A 49 -27.64 12.89 -17.30
CA PHE A 49 -28.53 12.64 -16.16
C PHE A 49 -29.93 13.28 -16.28
N GLN A 50 -30.19 14.11 -17.31
CA GLN A 50 -31.41 14.91 -17.43
C GLN A 50 -32.37 14.49 -18.56
N ALA A 51 -31.89 13.89 -19.67
CA ALA A 51 -32.71 13.74 -20.88
C ALA A 51 -33.16 12.29 -21.20
N ASN A 52 -34.36 12.19 -21.81
CA ASN A 52 -34.85 11.02 -22.53
C ASN A 52 -34.21 10.96 -23.93
N THR A 53 -34.10 9.74 -24.48
CA THR A 53 -33.29 9.29 -25.62
C THR A 53 -33.31 10.08 -26.94
N ASP A 54 -34.34 10.87 -27.22
CA ASP A 54 -34.48 11.47 -28.55
C ASP A 54 -33.82 12.86 -28.67
N GLU A 55 -33.41 13.47 -27.56
CA GLU A 55 -32.82 14.82 -27.54
C GLU A 55 -31.28 14.82 -27.62
N ILE A 56 -30.66 13.64 -27.54
CA ILE A 56 -29.19 13.46 -27.54
C ILE A 56 -28.68 12.94 -28.90
N LYS A 57 -29.54 12.34 -29.73
CA LYS A 57 -29.16 11.82 -31.06
C LYS A 57 -28.61 12.92 -31.98
N GLY A 58 -27.40 12.74 -32.48
CA GLY A 58 -26.77 13.61 -33.49
C GLY A 58 -26.05 14.85 -32.96
N HIS A 59 -25.86 14.98 -31.64
CA HIS A 59 -25.30 16.20 -31.04
C HIS A 59 -24.07 15.97 -30.17
N HIS A 60 -23.39 14.88 -30.41
CA HIS A 60 -22.10 14.62 -29.83
C HIS A 60 -20.99 15.33 -30.60
N TRP A 61 -19.82 15.49 -29.98
CA TRP A 61 -18.58 15.64 -30.73
C TRP A 61 -18.56 14.57 -31.82
N GLN A 62 -18.10 14.90 -33.03
CA GLN A 62 -18.47 14.23 -34.30
C GLN A 62 -18.22 12.70 -34.40
N GLU A 63 -17.87 12.00 -33.33
CA GLU A 63 -17.43 10.61 -33.27
C GLU A 63 -18.11 9.74 -32.17
N ILE A 64 -19.23 10.13 -31.54
CA ILE A 64 -19.90 9.24 -30.54
C ILE A 64 -20.60 8.02 -31.15
N GLU A 65 -21.00 8.05 -32.43
CA GLU A 65 -21.68 6.90 -33.06
C GLU A 65 -20.78 5.64 -33.16
N GLU A 66 -19.46 5.75 -32.97
CA GLU A 66 -18.55 4.60 -32.90
C GLU A 66 -18.48 3.92 -31.52
N PHE A 67 -18.95 4.57 -30.45
CA PHE A 67 -18.87 4.07 -29.07
C PHE A 67 -20.23 3.65 -28.49
N VAL A 68 -21.30 3.92 -29.23
CA VAL A 68 -22.66 3.49 -28.92
C VAL A 68 -22.79 2.04 -29.36
N ASP A 69 -22.54 1.10 -28.44
CA ASP A 69 -22.87 -0.30 -28.71
C ASP A 69 -24.39 -0.47 -28.59
N ASP A 70 -25.08 -0.60 -29.73
CA ASP A 70 -26.53 -0.79 -29.79
C ASP A 70 -26.98 -2.16 -29.27
N GLU A 71 -26.05 -3.04 -28.93
CA GLU A 71 -26.32 -4.37 -28.35
C GLU A 71 -26.43 -4.36 -26.80
N ASP A 72 -26.01 -3.28 -26.13
CA ASP A 72 -26.04 -3.20 -24.66
C ASP A 72 -27.45 -2.84 -24.11
N GLU A 73 -28.07 -3.71 -23.27
CA GLU A 73 -29.36 -3.48 -22.58
C GLU A 73 -29.29 -2.41 -21.44
N LEU A 74 -28.31 -1.51 -21.49
CA LEU A 74 -28.08 -0.49 -20.47
C LEU A 74 -29.12 0.64 -20.54
N PRO A 75 -29.61 1.16 -19.40
CA PRO A 75 -30.38 2.39 -19.37
C PRO A 75 -29.64 3.52 -20.10
N ASN A 76 -30.35 4.26 -20.97
CA ASN A 76 -29.75 5.28 -21.82
C ASN A 76 -28.98 6.37 -21.06
N VAL A 77 -29.42 6.69 -19.84
CA VAL A 77 -28.70 7.60 -18.93
C VAL A 77 -27.29 7.10 -18.63
N LEU A 78 -27.13 5.79 -18.38
CA LEU A 78 -25.84 5.17 -18.10
C LEU A 78 -24.99 5.04 -19.36
N LYS A 79 -25.59 4.69 -20.50
CA LYS A 79 -24.91 4.64 -21.80
C LYS A 79 -24.30 6.01 -22.16
N ASN A 80 -25.10 7.07 -22.07
CA ASN A 80 -24.63 8.43 -22.32
C ASN A 80 -23.52 8.87 -21.35
N PHE A 81 -23.66 8.53 -20.07
CA PHE A 81 -22.64 8.83 -19.06
C PHE A 81 -21.29 8.18 -19.39
N VAL A 82 -21.30 6.89 -19.73
CA VAL A 82 -20.12 6.11 -20.12
C VAL A 82 -19.46 6.72 -21.36
N CYS A 83 -20.23 6.95 -22.43
CA CYS A 83 -19.70 7.51 -23.68
C CYS A 83 -19.04 8.89 -23.47
N VAL A 84 -19.67 9.78 -22.69
CA VAL A 84 -19.11 11.12 -22.42
C VAL A 84 -17.76 11.04 -21.68
N TYR A 85 -17.60 10.09 -20.77
CA TYR A 85 -16.34 9.86 -20.07
C TYR A 85 -15.26 9.22 -20.94
N GLU A 86 -15.61 8.17 -21.69
CA GLU A 86 -14.68 7.46 -22.58
C GLU A 86 -14.15 8.39 -23.68
N GLU A 87 -15.02 9.23 -24.26
CA GLU A 87 -14.64 10.23 -25.27
C GLU A 87 -13.71 11.30 -24.68
N ALA A 88 -14.06 11.80 -23.49
CA ALA A 88 -13.22 12.79 -22.81
C ALA A 88 -11.84 12.22 -22.48
N LEU A 89 -11.73 10.93 -22.13
CA LEU A 89 -10.46 10.26 -21.87
C LEU A 89 -9.64 10.01 -23.15
N HIS A 90 -10.30 9.78 -24.28
CA HIS A 90 -9.64 9.69 -25.58
C HIS A 90 -9.02 11.03 -26.00
N LYS A 91 -9.73 12.15 -25.73
CA LYS A 91 -9.22 13.50 -26.01
C LYS A 91 -8.23 14.01 -24.97
N PHE A 92 -8.47 13.72 -23.70
CA PHE A 92 -7.69 14.16 -22.55
C PHE A 92 -7.17 12.95 -21.78
N SER A 93 -5.96 12.54 -22.12
CA SER A 93 -5.25 11.48 -21.39
C SER A 93 -4.83 11.96 -19.99
N ASP A 94 -5.78 11.98 -19.05
CA ASP A 94 -5.60 12.43 -17.66
C ASP A 94 -5.96 11.33 -16.65
N GLU A 95 -4.99 10.93 -15.84
CA GLU A 95 -5.16 9.97 -14.75
C GLU A 95 -6.20 10.40 -13.69
N LYS A 96 -6.36 11.72 -13.49
CA LYS A 96 -7.36 12.22 -12.54
C LYS A 96 -8.77 12.07 -13.10
N LEU A 97 -8.92 12.22 -14.41
CA LEU A 97 -10.20 12.05 -15.08
C LEU A 97 -10.62 10.58 -15.07
N SER A 98 -9.69 9.65 -15.30
CA SER A 98 -9.97 8.20 -15.25
C SER A 98 -10.34 7.76 -13.82
N THR A 99 -9.62 8.27 -12.82
CA THR A 99 -9.94 8.05 -11.42
C THR A 99 -11.34 8.58 -11.08
N LYS A 100 -11.67 9.79 -11.57
CA LYS A 100 -12.97 10.41 -11.37
C LYS A 100 -14.11 9.61 -12.04
N TYR A 101 -13.89 9.11 -13.26
CA TYR A 101 -14.85 8.27 -13.98
C TYR A 101 -15.28 7.05 -13.15
N ILE A 102 -14.29 6.31 -12.63
CA ILE A 102 -14.52 5.11 -11.82
C ILE A 102 -15.24 5.47 -10.50
N TYR A 103 -14.83 6.54 -9.82
CA TYR A 103 -15.48 6.94 -8.57
C TYR A 103 -16.91 7.43 -8.77
N GLU A 104 -17.20 8.16 -9.84
CA GLU A 104 -18.56 8.62 -10.11
C GLU A 104 -19.50 7.44 -10.40
N LEU A 105 -19.06 6.43 -11.16
CA LEU A 105 -19.81 5.17 -11.36
C LEU A 105 -20.11 4.47 -10.02
N LEU A 106 -19.12 4.39 -9.12
CA LEU A 106 -19.31 3.82 -7.79
C LEU A 106 -20.35 4.60 -6.95
N SER A 107 -20.34 5.93 -7.09
CA SER A 107 -21.23 6.84 -6.36
C SER A 107 -22.67 6.89 -6.85
N LEU A 108 -22.98 6.25 -7.99
CA LEU A 108 -24.35 6.21 -8.53
C LEU A 108 -25.31 5.54 -7.55
N ASN A 109 -26.53 6.08 -7.43
CA ASN A 109 -27.55 5.51 -6.58
C ASN A 109 -28.05 4.16 -7.12
N GLU A 110 -28.41 3.24 -6.23
CA GLU A 110 -28.98 1.93 -6.61
C GLU A 110 -30.27 2.04 -7.43
N SER A 111 -31.01 3.15 -7.28
CA SER A 111 -32.20 3.45 -8.06
C SER A 111 -31.92 3.74 -9.53
N VAL A 112 -30.70 4.17 -9.86
CA VAL A 112 -30.26 4.53 -11.22
C VAL A 112 -29.44 3.40 -11.83
N CYS A 113 -28.60 2.74 -11.03
CA CYS A 113 -27.75 1.66 -11.46
C CYS A 113 -27.79 0.53 -10.41
N PRO A 114 -28.47 -0.59 -10.71
CA PRO A 114 -28.45 -1.76 -9.85
C PRO A 114 -27.02 -2.23 -9.58
N THR A 115 -26.79 -2.86 -8.42
CA THR A 115 -25.44 -3.23 -7.97
C THR A 115 -24.68 -4.10 -8.98
N MET A 116 -25.33 -5.06 -9.63
CA MET A 116 -24.70 -5.92 -10.65
C MET A 116 -24.25 -5.11 -11.87
N THR A 117 -25.15 -4.30 -12.44
CA THR A 117 -24.82 -3.43 -13.57
C THR A 117 -23.73 -2.42 -13.24
N LYS A 118 -23.73 -1.90 -12.00
CA LYS A 118 -22.66 -1.00 -11.53
C LYS A 118 -21.31 -1.70 -11.53
N ILE A 119 -21.28 -2.97 -11.13
CA ILE A 119 -20.06 -3.77 -11.14
C ILE A 119 -19.55 -3.95 -12.57
N GLU A 120 -20.39 -4.35 -13.50
CA GLU A 120 -20.04 -4.49 -14.92
C GLU A 120 -19.51 -3.17 -15.51
N LEU A 121 -20.17 -2.05 -15.23
CA LEU A 121 -19.76 -0.72 -15.70
C LEU A 121 -18.43 -0.27 -15.11
N VAL A 122 -18.21 -0.48 -13.81
CA VAL A 122 -16.93 -0.15 -13.16
C VAL A 122 -15.79 -0.99 -13.74
N LYS A 123 -16.04 -2.27 -14.06
CA LYS A 123 -15.07 -3.13 -14.74
C LYS A 123 -14.74 -2.62 -16.14
N ARG A 124 -15.76 -2.35 -16.96
CA ARG A 124 -15.61 -1.79 -18.31
C ARG A 124 -14.80 -0.49 -18.25
N ALA A 125 -15.17 0.43 -17.37
CA ALA A 125 -14.47 1.68 -17.17
C ALA A 125 -12.99 1.46 -16.78
N TRP A 126 -12.73 0.52 -15.88
CA TRP A 126 -11.37 0.21 -15.44
C TRP A 126 -10.52 -0.40 -16.56
N LEU A 127 -11.07 -1.36 -17.31
CA LEU A 127 -10.40 -1.99 -18.46
C LEU A 127 -10.14 -0.98 -19.58
N PHE A 128 -11.14 -0.16 -19.91
CA PHE A 128 -10.99 0.92 -20.89
C PHE A 128 -9.85 1.86 -20.49
N CYS A 129 -9.80 2.27 -19.21
CA CYS A 129 -8.73 3.15 -18.72
C CYS A 129 -7.35 2.47 -18.76
N HIS A 130 -7.30 1.15 -18.50
CA HIS A 130 -6.08 0.36 -18.59
C HIS A 130 -5.56 0.26 -20.03
N GLU A 131 -6.42 -0.09 -20.97
CA GLU A 131 -6.12 -0.27 -22.40
C GLU A 131 -5.68 1.05 -23.05
N ASN A 132 -6.31 2.15 -22.67
CA ASN A 132 -5.95 3.49 -23.14
C ASN A 132 -4.75 4.12 -22.39
N ASN A 133 -4.13 3.40 -21.46
CA ASN A 133 -2.96 3.87 -20.68
C ASN A 133 -3.20 5.15 -19.87
N VAL A 134 -4.44 5.41 -19.45
CA VAL A 134 -4.84 6.57 -18.63
C VAL A 134 -5.14 6.19 -17.18
N LEU A 135 -5.04 4.91 -16.83
CA LEU A 135 -5.32 4.42 -15.49
C LEU A 135 -4.16 4.72 -14.52
N SER A 136 -4.48 5.39 -13.41
CA SER A 136 -3.49 5.64 -12.36
C SER A 136 -3.04 4.34 -11.69
N ALA A 137 -1.74 4.24 -11.39
CA ALA A 137 -1.13 3.14 -10.66
C ALA A 137 -1.89 2.74 -9.38
N ASN A 138 -2.45 3.71 -8.66
CA ASN A 138 -3.15 3.50 -7.40
C ASN A 138 -4.52 2.83 -7.57
N MET A 139 -5.05 2.79 -8.79
CA MET A 139 -6.34 2.17 -9.10
C MET A 139 -6.21 0.67 -9.40
N TYR A 140 -4.99 0.13 -9.52
CA TYR A 140 -4.78 -1.29 -9.79
C TYR A 140 -5.17 -2.21 -8.63
N PRO A 141 -4.78 -1.94 -7.37
CA PRO A 141 -5.25 -2.75 -6.24
C PRO A 141 -6.77 -2.85 -6.17
N PHE A 142 -7.47 -1.73 -6.41
CA PHE A 142 -8.93 -1.69 -6.45
C PHE A 142 -9.48 -2.55 -7.59
N GLY A 143 -9.02 -2.35 -8.83
CA GLY A 143 -9.54 -3.08 -9.98
C GLY A 143 -9.25 -4.57 -9.95
N ILE A 144 -8.04 -4.97 -9.54
CA ILE A 144 -7.68 -6.40 -9.43
C ILE A 144 -8.56 -7.08 -8.37
N GLN A 145 -8.72 -6.47 -7.19
CA GLN A 145 -9.61 -7.00 -6.16
C GLN A 145 -11.04 -7.15 -6.69
N PHE A 146 -11.52 -6.18 -7.46
CA PHE A 146 -12.86 -6.18 -8.03
C PHE A 146 -13.05 -7.27 -9.09
N LEU A 147 -12.07 -7.46 -9.97
CA LEU A 147 -12.08 -8.52 -10.99
C LEU A 147 -11.99 -9.92 -10.36
N GLN A 148 -11.29 -10.06 -9.24
CA GLN A 148 -11.21 -11.34 -8.49
C GLN A 148 -12.53 -11.74 -7.84
N LEU A 149 -13.37 -10.79 -7.42
CA LEU A 149 -14.61 -11.09 -6.68
C LEU A 149 -15.64 -11.88 -7.49
N GLU A 150 -15.65 -11.71 -8.81
CA GLU A 150 -16.65 -12.35 -9.68
C GLU A 150 -16.13 -13.63 -10.36
N ASN A 151 -14.88 -14.05 -10.10
CA ASN A 151 -14.25 -15.24 -10.69
C ASN A 151 -14.27 -15.29 -12.24
N GLU A 152 -14.47 -14.15 -12.90
CA GLU A 152 -14.56 -14.09 -14.37
C GLU A 152 -13.19 -14.11 -15.05
N MET A 153 -12.15 -13.67 -14.35
CA MET A 153 -10.78 -13.66 -14.86
C MET A 153 -9.89 -14.62 -14.10
N THR A 154 -9.09 -15.37 -14.85
CA THR A 154 -8.07 -16.25 -14.31
C THR A 154 -6.90 -15.44 -13.73
N THR A 155 -6.17 -16.04 -12.78
CA THR A 155 -4.96 -15.44 -12.22
C THR A 155 -3.93 -15.09 -13.31
N ASP A 156 -3.86 -15.86 -14.38
CA ASP A 156 -2.92 -15.62 -15.48
C ASP A 156 -3.32 -14.39 -16.31
N GLU A 157 -4.61 -14.18 -16.61
CA GLU A 157 -5.09 -12.97 -17.30
C GLU A 157 -4.85 -11.71 -16.45
N LEU A 158 -5.10 -11.79 -15.14
CA LEU A 158 -4.80 -10.68 -14.21
C LEU A 158 -3.29 -10.38 -14.16
N MET A 159 -2.46 -11.42 -14.26
CA MET A 159 -1.01 -11.26 -14.33
C MET A 159 -0.57 -10.60 -15.63
N GLU A 160 -1.18 -10.91 -16.78
CA GLU A 160 -0.89 -10.25 -18.06
C GLU A 160 -1.20 -8.74 -18.02
N ILE A 161 -2.34 -8.38 -17.40
CA ILE A 161 -2.71 -6.98 -17.15
C ILE A 161 -1.65 -6.29 -16.27
N LEU A 162 -1.20 -6.94 -15.20
CA LEU A 162 -0.17 -6.36 -14.33
C LEU A 162 1.21 -6.31 -15.00
N ASP A 163 1.54 -7.26 -15.86
CA ASP A 163 2.78 -7.26 -16.65
C ASP A 163 2.80 -6.09 -17.64
N SER A 164 1.69 -5.81 -18.31
CA SER A 164 1.57 -4.65 -19.20
C SER A 164 1.72 -3.33 -18.41
N ALA A 165 1.09 -3.26 -17.23
CA ALA A 165 1.19 -2.12 -16.33
C ALA A 165 2.61 -1.89 -15.81
N CYS A 166 3.29 -2.96 -15.36
CA CYS A 166 4.66 -2.89 -14.88
C CYS A 166 5.64 -2.51 -15.99
N LYS A 167 5.43 -2.93 -17.24
CA LYS A 167 6.27 -2.49 -18.38
C LYS A 167 6.18 -0.99 -18.61
N ARG A 168 4.99 -0.40 -18.41
CA ARG A 168 4.76 1.05 -18.56
C ARG A 168 5.31 1.84 -17.39
N ASN A 169 5.01 1.40 -16.17
CA ASN A 169 5.34 2.12 -14.93
C ASN A 169 6.17 1.25 -13.96
N PRO A 170 7.38 0.81 -14.34
CA PRO A 170 8.14 -0.21 -13.61
C PRO A 170 8.61 0.22 -12.22
N LYS A 171 8.66 1.53 -11.96
CA LYS A 171 9.04 2.09 -10.66
C LYS A 171 7.89 2.13 -9.65
N THR A 172 6.71 1.68 -10.03
CA THR A 172 5.52 1.76 -9.18
C THR A 172 5.41 0.54 -8.28
N LYS A 173 5.68 0.72 -7.00
CA LYS A 173 5.59 -0.32 -5.98
C LYS A 173 4.25 -1.05 -5.94
N CYS A 174 3.12 -0.33 -6.00
CA CYS A 174 1.77 -0.90 -5.89
C CYS A 174 1.50 -2.01 -6.93
N LEU A 175 2.06 -1.91 -8.14
CA LEU A 175 1.87 -2.92 -9.18
C LEU A 175 2.59 -4.23 -8.81
N TRP A 176 3.82 -4.13 -8.30
CA TRP A 176 4.59 -5.26 -7.84
C TRP A 176 3.95 -5.93 -6.63
N GLU A 177 3.37 -5.15 -5.72
CA GLU A 177 2.57 -5.70 -4.61
C GLU A 177 1.44 -6.58 -5.14
N GLN A 178 0.64 -6.09 -6.09
CA GLN A 178 -0.47 -6.87 -6.65
C GLN A 178 0.01 -8.14 -7.35
N LYS A 179 1.11 -8.09 -8.11
CA LYS A 179 1.68 -9.30 -8.74
C LYS A 179 2.04 -10.35 -7.68
N LEU A 180 2.67 -9.93 -6.59
CA LEU A 180 3.04 -10.82 -5.50
C LEU A 180 1.83 -11.38 -4.75
N MET A 181 0.77 -10.59 -4.57
CA MET A 181 -0.51 -11.07 -4.01
C MET A 181 -1.10 -12.21 -4.82
N LEU A 182 -1.11 -12.07 -6.15
CA LEU A 182 -1.67 -13.07 -7.07
C LEU A 182 -0.86 -14.36 -7.11
N THR A 183 0.45 -14.27 -6.90
CA THR A 183 1.35 -15.44 -6.99
C THR A 183 1.81 -15.95 -5.63
N LYS A 184 1.17 -15.54 -4.52
CA LYS A 184 1.65 -15.80 -3.15
C LYS A 184 1.91 -17.29 -2.84
N ASP A 185 1.18 -18.19 -3.50
CA ASP A 185 1.26 -19.65 -3.30
C ASP A 185 2.30 -20.34 -4.20
N ASP A 186 2.91 -19.63 -5.16
CA ASP A 186 3.94 -20.16 -6.06
C ASP A 186 5.30 -19.53 -5.74
N ASP A 187 6.07 -20.20 -4.87
CA ASP A 187 7.43 -19.82 -4.47
C ASP A 187 8.32 -19.42 -5.65
N LYS A 188 8.21 -20.09 -6.81
CA LYS A 188 9.07 -19.82 -7.98
C LYS A 188 8.68 -18.51 -8.64
N LYS A 189 7.37 -18.25 -8.81
CA LYS A 189 6.86 -16.98 -9.34
C LYS A 189 7.16 -15.82 -8.38
N VAL A 190 6.97 -16.00 -7.07
CA VAL A 190 7.34 -15.00 -6.06
C VAL A 190 8.84 -14.66 -6.18
N GLN A 191 9.69 -15.68 -6.33
CA GLN A 191 11.13 -15.47 -6.43
C GLN A 191 11.52 -14.72 -7.71
N SER A 192 10.92 -15.07 -8.85
CA SER A 192 11.22 -14.39 -10.11
C SER A 192 10.80 -12.92 -10.08
N ILE A 193 9.61 -12.62 -9.54
CA ILE A 193 9.09 -11.26 -9.41
C ILE A 193 10.00 -10.44 -8.48
N LEU A 194 10.38 -10.95 -7.31
CA LEU A 194 11.26 -10.25 -6.37
C LEU A 194 12.69 -10.07 -6.88
N LEU A 195 13.16 -10.91 -7.81
CA LEU A 195 14.43 -10.68 -8.49
C LEU A 195 14.30 -9.59 -9.56
N GLU A 196 13.16 -9.50 -10.23
CA GLU A 196 12.89 -8.48 -11.23
C GLU A 196 12.77 -7.08 -10.62
N THR A 197 12.14 -6.96 -9.44
CA THR A 197 11.99 -5.67 -8.73
C THR A 197 13.33 -5.00 -8.44
N LYS A 198 14.41 -5.77 -8.26
CA LYS A 198 15.78 -5.24 -8.04
C LYS A 198 16.26 -4.32 -9.17
N LYS A 199 15.75 -4.50 -10.39
CA LYS A 199 16.14 -3.70 -11.56
C LYS A 199 15.46 -2.33 -11.59
N TYR A 200 14.31 -2.20 -10.93
CA TYR A 200 13.41 -1.07 -11.14
C TYR A 200 13.11 -0.27 -9.87
N LEU A 201 13.00 -0.94 -8.71
CA LEU A 201 12.60 -0.33 -7.44
C LEU A 201 13.80 0.07 -6.58
N CYS A 202 13.62 1.11 -5.76
CA CYS A 202 14.61 1.50 -4.77
C CYS A 202 14.67 0.49 -3.61
N LYS A 203 15.67 0.61 -2.74
CA LYS A 203 15.87 -0.35 -1.63
C LYS A 203 14.73 -0.31 -0.62
N ASP A 204 14.21 0.88 -0.33
CA ASP A 204 13.13 1.08 0.65
C ASP A 204 11.84 0.42 0.15
N ASP A 205 11.49 0.62 -1.12
CA ASP A 205 10.35 -0.06 -1.75
C ASP A 205 10.50 -1.59 -1.74
N GLN A 206 11.70 -2.10 -2.00
CA GLN A 206 11.98 -3.54 -1.93
C GLN A 206 11.79 -4.08 -0.50
N VAL A 207 12.29 -3.37 0.51
CA VAL A 207 12.12 -3.73 1.92
C VAL A 207 10.63 -3.78 2.26
N ASP A 208 9.86 -2.77 1.86
CA ASP A 208 8.42 -2.74 2.10
C ASP A 208 7.66 -3.89 1.41
N LEU A 209 8.04 -4.26 0.18
CA LEU A 209 7.46 -5.43 -0.51
C LEU A 209 7.67 -6.71 0.31
N TRP A 210 8.87 -6.89 0.85
CA TRP A 210 9.16 -8.03 1.71
C TRP A 210 8.39 -8.00 3.04
N TYR A 211 8.25 -6.82 3.65
CA TYR A 211 7.39 -6.66 4.84
C TYR A 211 5.96 -7.07 4.53
N LYS A 212 5.41 -6.61 3.40
CA LYS A 212 4.07 -6.96 2.95
C LYS A 212 3.93 -8.47 2.81
N MET A 213 4.87 -9.14 2.13
CA MET A 213 4.88 -10.59 1.98
C MET A 213 4.94 -11.34 3.32
N LEU A 214 5.74 -10.86 4.27
CA LEU A 214 5.79 -11.43 5.63
C LEU A 214 4.48 -11.19 6.41
N ASP A 215 3.81 -10.06 6.19
CA ASP A 215 2.55 -9.76 6.84
C ASP A 215 1.40 -10.63 6.35
N ILE A 216 1.36 -10.90 5.05
CA ILE A 216 0.36 -11.78 4.42
C ILE A 216 0.63 -13.24 4.72
N ALA A 217 1.83 -13.62 5.17
CA ALA A 217 2.15 -15.02 5.43
C ALA A 217 1.15 -15.67 6.40
N GLU A 218 0.46 -16.71 5.93
CA GLU A 218 -0.63 -17.39 6.65
C GLU A 218 -0.15 -18.66 7.36
N SER A 219 1.06 -19.13 7.06
CA SER A 219 1.58 -20.42 7.54
C SER A 219 3.09 -20.39 7.79
N GLY A 220 3.55 -21.28 8.68
CA GLY A 220 4.98 -21.43 8.97
C GLY A 220 5.79 -21.94 7.76
N THR A 221 5.16 -22.69 6.87
CA THR A 221 5.77 -23.13 5.60
C THR A 221 6.08 -21.96 4.69
N MET A 222 5.17 -20.99 4.58
CA MET A 222 5.38 -19.77 3.80
C MET A 222 6.46 -18.88 4.42
N VAL A 223 6.48 -18.72 5.74
CA VAL A 223 7.57 -17.99 6.44
C VAL A 223 8.92 -18.65 6.17
N THR A 224 8.98 -19.98 6.16
CA THR A 224 10.21 -20.74 5.86
C THR A 224 10.64 -20.58 4.40
N SER A 225 9.69 -20.58 3.45
CA SER A 225 10.01 -20.36 2.03
C SER A 225 10.53 -18.95 1.78
N LEU A 226 9.88 -17.93 2.37
CA LEU A 226 10.36 -16.55 2.35
C LEU A 226 11.76 -16.43 2.98
N TYR A 227 12.02 -17.11 4.10
CA TYR A 227 13.36 -17.14 4.71
C TYR A 227 14.43 -17.70 3.78
N ARG A 228 14.13 -18.81 3.10
CA ARG A 228 15.04 -19.38 2.10
C ARG A 228 15.33 -18.39 0.97
N MET A 229 14.33 -17.61 0.55
CA MET A 229 14.50 -16.62 -0.51
C MET A 229 15.34 -15.41 -0.08
N PHE A 230 15.34 -15.06 1.21
CA PHE A 230 16.19 -13.98 1.74
C PHE A 230 17.69 -14.23 1.60
N HIS A 231 18.13 -15.48 1.49
CA HIS A 231 19.54 -15.80 1.25
C HIS A 231 20.06 -15.21 -0.07
N ASN A 232 19.15 -14.91 -1.01
CA ASN A 232 19.47 -14.29 -2.30
C ASN A 232 19.30 -12.76 -2.30
N CYS A 233 19.02 -12.15 -1.15
CA CYS A 233 18.84 -10.71 -1.00
C CYS A 233 20.14 -10.00 -0.61
N GLU A 234 20.21 -8.70 -0.87
CA GLU A 234 21.31 -7.87 -0.39
C GLU A 234 21.31 -7.82 1.14
N SER A 235 22.51 -7.72 1.73
CA SER A 235 22.69 -7.70 3.19
C SER A 235 21.89 -6.60 3.88
N SER A 236 21.75 -5.41 3.27
CA SER A 236 20.98 -4.30 3.85
C SER A 236 19.47 -4.60 3.97
N ILE A 237 18.91 -5.30 2.98
CA ILE A 237 17.50 -5.71 2.99
C ILE A 237 17.31 -6.77 4.07
N LEU A 238 18.20 -7.76 4.12
CA LEU A 238 18.17 -8.81 5.14
C LEU A 238 18.19 -8.24 6.55
N LEU A 239 19.08 -7.28 6.83
CA LEU A 239 19.16 -6.62 8.13
C LEU A 239 17.84 -5.96 8.53
N SER A 240 17.17 -5.28 7.60
CA SER A 240 15.88 -4.65 7.88
C SER A 240 14.80 -5.67 8.24
N LEU A 241 14.84 -6.87 7.64
CA LEU A 241 13.80 -7.88 7.76
C LEU A 241 13.99 -8.86 8.92
N LYS A 242 15.22 -9.01 9.44
CA LYS A 242 15.54 -9.93 10.56
C LYS A 242 14.56 -9.83 11.75
N PRO A 243 14.23 -8.62 12.29
CA PRO A 243 13.30 -8.52 13.41
C PRO A 243 11.90 -9.06 13.10
N LYS A 244 11.36 -8.69 11.94
CA LYS A 244 10.01 -9.10 11.51
C LYS A 244 9.93 -10.59 11.24
N LEU A 245 10.98 -11.14 10.63
CA LEU A 245 11.07 -12.56 10.37
C LEU A 245 11.12 -13.38 11.67
N LEU A 246 11.84 -12.90 12.68
CA LEU A 246 11.87 -13.54 14.00
C LEU A 246 10.49 -13.56 14.66
N GLU A 247 9.76 -12.43 14.62
CA GLU A 247 8.38 -12.32 15.10
C GLU A 247 7.46 -13.33 14.40
N LYS A 248 7.48 -13.37 13.05
CA LYS A 248 6.65 -14.28 12.26
C LYS A 248 7.01 -15.75 12.48
N THR A 249 8.30 -16.05 12.67
CA THR A 249 8.75 -17.41 12.98
C THR A 249 8.24 -17.86 14.35
N TYR A 250 8.25 -16.96 15.34
CA TYR A 250 7.63 -17.25 16.63
C TYR A 250 6.12 -17.49 16.49
N GLN A 251 5.41 -16.61 15.76
CA GLN A 251 3.97 -16.70 15.56
C GLN A 251 3.53 -18.04 14.94
N PHE A 252 4.23 -18.52 13.92
CA PHE A 252 3.79 -19.69 13.14
C PHE A 252 4.55 -20.99 13.43
N SER A 253 5.77 -20.92 13.95
CA SER A 253 6.63 -22.09 14.20
C SER A 253 7.02 -22.25 15.68
N GLY A 254 6.61 -21.31 16.54
CA GLY A 254 6.76 -21.38 17.98
C GLY A 254 8.16 -21.04 18.51
N LEU A 255 8.29 -21.09 19.84
CA LEU A 255 9.46 -20.60 20.58
C LEU A 255 10.77 -21.29 20.20
N LYS A 256 10.76 -22.60 19.96
CA LYS A 256 11.97 -23.36 19.62
C LYS A 256 12.56 -22.91 18.28
N ALA A 257 11.70 -22.68 17.28
CA ALA A 257 12.12 -22.21 15.97
C ALA A 257 12.66 -20.76 16.06
N ALA A 258 11.97 -19.89 16.80
CA ALA A 258 12.41 -18.52 17.03
C ALA A 258 13.80 -18.46 17.71
N ARG A 259 14.02 -19.26 18.76
CA ARG A 259 15.35 -19.37 19.42
C ARG A 259 16.44 -19.80 18.45
N ASN A 260 16.20 -20.83 17.65
CA ASN A 260 17.19 -21.31 16.68
C ASN A 260 17.55 -20.22 15.65
N MET A 261 16.54 -19.53 15.11
CA MET A 261 16.75 -18.43 14.18
C MET A 261 17.50 -17.26 14.82
N TYR A 262 17.16 -16.92 16.06
CA TYR A 262 17.87 -15.89 16.81
C TYR A 262 19.35 -16.25 17.02
N GLU A 263 19.68 -17.50 17.35
CA GLU A 263 21.07 -17.97 17.44
C GLU A 263 21.83 -17.81 16.10
N GLU A 264 21.17 -18.03 14.96
CA GLU A 264 21.75 -17.78 13.64
C GLU A 264 21.99 -16.28 13.40
N PHE A 265 21.06 -15.42 13.81
CA PHE A 265 21.19 -13.97 13.64
C PHE A 265 22.31 -13.37 14.47
N ILE A 266 22.52 -13.83 15.71
CA ILE A 266 23.61 -13.31 16.54
C ILE A 266 24.99 -13.84 16.14
N ARG A 267 25.05 -14.98 15.43
CA ARG A 267 26.30 -15.48 14.83
C ARG A 267 26.74 -14.69 13.60
N SER A 268 25.83 -13.93 12.99
CA SER A 268 26.08 -13.15 11.77
C SER A 268 26.02 -11.64 12.07
N PRO A 269 27.18 -10.99 12.32
CA PRO A 269 27.23 -9.54 12.52
C PRO A 269 26.66 -8.76 11.31
N PRO A 270 26.12 -7.54 11.52
CA PRO A 270 25.98 -6.82 12.78
C PRO A 270 24.85 -7.34 13.68
N ILE A 271 25.09 -7.30 15.00
CA ILE A 271 24.07 -7.62 16.02
C ILE A 271 23.17 -6.40 16.18
N GLN A 272 21.92 -6.53 15.72
CA GLN A 272 20.94 -5.43 15.72
C GLN A 272 20.18 -5.36 17.04
N LEU A 273 19.98 -4.14 17.54
CA LEU A 273 19.26 -3.89 18.79
C LEU A 273 17.79 -4.36 18.68
N GLU A 274 17.18 -4.16 17.53
CA GLU A 274 15.78 -4.50 17.26
C GLU A 274 15.53 -6.01 17.32
N VAL A 275 16.46 -6.81 16.78
CA VAL A 275 16.41 -8.27 16.86
C VAL A 275 16.49 -8.74 18.32
N GLN A 276 17.31 -8.08 19.14
CA GLN A 276 17.43 -8.36 20.56
C GLN A 276 16.13 -8.03 21.31
N LYS A 277 15.53 -6.87 21.03
CA LYS A 277 14.26 -6.44 21.63
C LYS A 277 13.14 -7.42 21.29
N VAL A 278 12.99 -7.81 20.02
CA VAL A 278 11.98 -8.80 19.61
C VAL A 278 12.16 -10.13 20.34
N MET A 279 13.39 -10.63 20.44
CA MET A 279 13.65 -11.88 21.17
C MET A 279 13.36 -11.75 22.67
N LEU A 280 13.72 -10.61 23.27
CA LEU A 280 13.46 -10.30 24.67
C LEU A 280 11.95 -10.26 24.97
N ASP A 281 11.17 -9.62 24.11
CA ASP A 281 9.72 -9.52 24.23
C ASP A 281 9.06 -10.89 24.12
N ILE A 282 9.51 -11.72 23.16
CA ILE A 282 9.10 -13.12 23.03
C ILE A 282 9.40 -13.88 24.34
N GLU A 283 10.61 -13.78 24.89
CA GLU A 283 10.97 -14.51 26.12
C GLU A 283 10.20 -14.05 27.35
N LYS A 284 9.90 -12.75 27.45
CA LYS A 284 9.10 -12.17 28.54
C LYS A 284 7.61 -12.53 28.44
N SER A 285 7.10 -12.78 27.23
CA SER A 285 5.69 -13.14 27.01
C SER A 285 5.37 -14.61 27.33
N GLN A 286 6.37 -15.43 27.66
CA GLN A 286 6.16 -16.85 27.97
C GLN A 286 5.56 -17.02 29.37
N GLU A 287 4.65 -18.00 29.53
CA GLU A 287 4.05 -18.35 30.83
C GLU A 287 5.12 -18.61 31.91
N LYS A 288 6.23 -19.25 31.51
CA LYS A 288 7.41 -19.42 32.33
C LYS A 288 8.61 -18.74 31.69
N MET A 289 8.96 -17.57 32.24
CA MET A 289 10.12 -16.80 31.79
C MET A 289 11.41 -17.63 31.87
N ASN A 290 12.14 -17.70 30.76
CA ASN A 290 13.46 -18.30 30.73
C ASN A 290 14.52 -17.24 31.07
N LEU A 291 14.79 -17.09 32.37
CA LEU A 291 15.72 -16.08 32.88
C LEU A 291 17.11 -16.16 32.22
N ALA A 292 17.58 -17.36 31.84
CA ALA A 292 18.88 -17.52 31.19
C ALA A 292 18.89 -16.89 29.78
N GLN A 293 17.83 -17.07 29.01
CA GLN A 293 17.71 -16.49 27.66
C GLN A 293 17.49 -14.97 27.73
N ILE A 294 16.69 -14.50 28.68
CA ILE A 294 16.50 -13.05 28.90
C ILE A 294 17.83 -12.39 29.27
N LYS A 295 18.58 -12.96 30.21
CA LYS A 295 19.92 -12.46 30.59
C LYS A 295 20.87 -12.47 29.39
N LYS A 296 20.83 -13.50 28.55
CA LYS A 296 21.63 -13.56 27.32
C LYS A 296 21.31 -12.40 26.37
N CYS A 297 20.04 -12.07 26.17
CA CYS A 297 19.63 -10.93 25.34
C CYS A 297 20.19 -9.62 25.90
N TYR A 298 20.01 -9.37 27.20
CA TYR A 298 20.54 -8.17 27.85
C TYR A 298 22.06 -8.06 27.79
N GLU A 299 22.80 -9.15 28.03
CA GLU A 299 24.27 -9.14 27.93
C GLU A 299 24.75 -8.79 26.52
N LEU A 300 24.10 -9.32 25.47
CA LEU A 300 24.41 -8.96 24.08
C LEU A 300 24.06 -7.50 23.76
N MET A 301 22.91 -7.01 24.26
CA MET A 301 22.53 -5.61 24.10
C MET A 301 23.54 -4.67 24.77
N MET A 302 23.97 -4.97 26.00
CA MET A 302 24.96 -4.17 26.71
C MET A 302 26.32 -4.19 26.03
N GLN A 303 26.78 -5.37 25.57
CA GLN A 303 28.08 -5.51 24.92
C GLN A 303 28.18 -4.70 23.62
N HIS A 304 27.11 -4.65 22.83
CA HIS A 304 27.14 -4.03 21.50
C HIS A 304 26.53 -2.63 21.42
N HIS A 305 25.56 -2.31 22.29
CA HIS A 305 24.79 -1.06 22.25
C HIS A 305 24.82 -0.28 23.58
N GLY A 306 25.31 -0.88 24.66
CA GLY A 306 25.27 -0.30 26.00
C GLY A 306 26.18 0.91 26.23
N GLN A 307 27.12 1.23 25.33
CA GLN A 307 27.98 2.41 25.49
C GLN A 307 27.19 3.72 25.32
N ASN A 308 26.19 3.73 24.45
CA ASN A 308 25.47 4.93 24.04
C ASN A 308 23.98 4.92 24.47
N ASP A 309 23.56 3.93 25.24
CA ASP A 309 22.15 3.74 25.61
C ASP A 309 22.03 3.40 27.10
N CYS A 310 21.59 4.37 27.89
CA CYS A 310 21.36 4.21 29.33
C CYS A 310 20.10 3.39 29.64
N VAL A 311 19.13 3.32 28.72
CA VAL A 311 17.84 2.65 28.91
C VAL A 311 18.06 1.15 29.01
N ILE A 312 18.95 0.57 28.18
CA ILE A 312 19.29 -0.86 28.21
C ILE A 312 19.77 -1.29 29.61
N TRP A 313 20.63 -0.48 30.25
CA TRP A 313 21.14 -0.76 31.59
C TRP A 313 20.08 -0.65 32.67
N LEU A 314 19.22 0.37 32.60
CA LEU A 314 18.12 0.55 33.54
C LEU A 314 17.09 -0.58 33.43
N ASP A 315 16.73 -0.96 32.20
CA ASP A 315 15.80 -2.07 31.95
C ASP A 315 16.34 -3.39 32.49
N TYR A 316 17.66 -3.63 32.35
CA TYR A 316 18.26 -4.84 32.89
C TYR A 316 18.30 -4.85 34.43
N ILE A 317 18.60 -3.69 35.05
CA ILE A 317 18.55 -3.53 36.51
C ILE A 317 17.13 -3.76 37.04
N ASN A 318 16.12 -3.20 36.40
CA ASN A 318 14.72 -3.39 36.78
C ASN A 318 14.33 -4.87 36.66
N PHE A 319 14.70 -5.53 35.56
CA PHE A 319 14.45 -6.95 35.37
C PHE A 319 15.10 -7.83 36.46
N GLU A 320 16.37 -7.59 36.81
CA GLU A 320 17.04 -8.37 37.87
C GLU A 320 16.48 -8.07 39.27
N SER A 321 15.88 -6.89 39.48
CA SER A 321 15.23 -6.51 40.74
C SER A 321 13.86 -7.18 40.90
N GLU A 322 13.05 -7.22 39.84
CA GLU A 322 11.67 -7.73 39.87
C GLU A 322 11.58 -9.25 39.67
N CYS A 323 12.33 -9.78 38.70
CA CYS A 323 12.15 -11.14 38.20
C CYS A 323 13.41 -12.01 38.33
N GLY A 324 14.58 -11.39 38.49
CA GLY A 324 15.89 -12.05 38.50
C GLY A 324 16.51 -12.17 39.89
N SER A 325 17.80 -11.82 39.99
CA SER A 325 18.54 -11.82 41.26
C SER A 325 18.96 -10.40 41.64
N PRO A 326 18.32 -9.81 42.68
CA PRO A 326 18.66 -8.47 43.16
C PRO A 326 20.13 -8.31 43.57
N ALA A 327 20.81 -9.41 43.92
CA ALA A 327 22.23 -9.43 44.25
C ALA A 327 23.15 -9.03 43.08
N LEU A 328 22.69 -9.16 41.83
CA LEU A 328 23.44 -8.78 40.64
C LEU A 328 23.34 -7.28 40.32
N VAL A 329 22.32 -6.59 40.84
CA VAL A 329 22.05 -5.17 40.55
C VAL A 329 23.25 -4.26 40.83
N PRO A 330 23.95 -4.35 41.98
CA PRO A 330 25.13 -3.51 42.24
C PRO A 330 26.31 -3.80 41.30
N SER A 331 26.39 -5.01 40.74
CA SER A 331 27.41 -5.37 39.76
C SER A 331 27.10 -4.74 38.40
N ILE A 332 25.85 -4.84 37.96
CA ILE A 332 25.36 -4.27 36.70
C ILE A 332 25.48 -2.74 36.72
N TYR A 333 25.09 -2.09 37.81
CA TYR A 333 25.23 -0.64 38.00
C TYR A 333 26.69 -0.17 37.85
N ARG A 334 27.64 -0.89 38.47
CA ARG A 334 29.08 -0.57 38.34
C ARG A 334 29.59 -0.76 36.90
N ARG A 335 29.12 -1.81 36.21
CA ARG A 335 29.44 -2.03 34.78
C ARG A 335 28.89 -0.91 33.90
N ALA A 336 27.66 -0.46 34.14
CA ALA A 336 27.04 0.64 33.41
C ALA A 336 27.88 1.92 33.48
N ILE A 337 28.27 2.33 34.69
CA ILE A 337 29.13 3.52 34.90
C ILE A 337 30.48 3.39 34.17
N ALA A 338 31.04 2.18 34.12
CA ALA A 338 32.32 1.95 33.47
C ALA A 338 32.24 1.93 31.93
N MET A 339 31.10 1.52 31.36
CA MET A 339 30.93 1.32 29.92
C MET A 339 30.23 2.47 29.20
N LEU A 340 29.35 3.22 29.88
CA LEU A 340 28.62 4.34 29.29
C LEU A 340 29.56 5.48 28.90
N ASP A 341 29.22 6.21 27.83
CA ASP A 341 29.87 7.48 27.54
C ASP A 341 29.72 8.44 28.73
N LYS A 342 30.78 9.20 29.02
CA LYS A 342 30.89 10.06 30.20
C LYS A 342 29.74 11.08 30.27
N THR A 343 29.21 11.50 29.12
CA THR A 343 28.08 12.42 29.04
C THR A 343 26.77 11.79 29.54
N LEU A 344 26.63 10.46 29.44
CA LEU A 344 25.42 9.72 29.81
C LEU A 344 25.47 9.18 31.24
N VAL A 345 26.64 9.14 31.88
CA VAL A 345 26.81 8.61 33.24
C VAL A 345 25.98 9.40 34.26
N ASP A 346 26.02 10.73 34.21
CA ASP A 346 25.25 11.57 35.16
C ASP A 346 23.74 11.41 34.98
N GLU A 347 23.28 11.24 33.73
CA GLU A 347 21.88 10.97 33.40
C GLU A 347 21.44 9.61 33.94
N PHE A 348 22.26 8.58 33.72
CA PHE A 348 22.03 7.24 34.23
C PHE A 348 21.94 7.20 35.77
N ILE A 349 22.86 7.87 36.47
CA ILE A 349 22.84 7.94 37.94
C ILE A 349 21.54 8.60 38.43
N LYS A 350 21.12 9.71 37.82
CA LYS A 350 19.87 10.40 38.17
C LYS A 350 18.66 9.50 37.93
N ALA A 351 18.58 8.86 36.77
CA ALA A 351 17.47 7.98 36.39
C ALA A 351 17.36 6.77 37.33
N HIS A 352 18.49 6.12 37.65
CA HIS A 352 18.52 5.01 38.60
C HIS A 352 18.09 5.44 40.02
N THR A 353 18.58 6.58 40.50
CA THR A 353 18.21 7.11 41.82
C THR A 353 16.70 7.39 41.90
N LEU A 354 16.13 8.01 40.86
CA LEU A 354 14.69 8.27 40.78
C LEU A 354 13.85 6.97 40.76
N ALA A 355 14.32 5.94 40.05
CA ALA A 355 13.65 4.65 40.01
C ALA A 355 13.62 3.98 41.40
N GLN A 356 14.73 4.03 42.16
CA GLN A 356 14.77 3.49 43.52
C GLN A 356 13.85 4.25 44.50
N ILE A 357 13.76 5.58 44.38
CA ILE A 357 12.86 6.39 45.22
C ILE A 357 11.39 6.04 44.97
N LYS A 358 11.01 5.72 43.72
CA LYS A 358 9.63 5.31 43.39
C LYS A 358 9.25 3.92 43.91
N ILE A 359 10.23 3.02 44.06
CA ILE A 359 10.01 1.65 44.57
C ILE A 359 9.90 1.65 46.11
N ASN A 360 10.54 2.60 46.79
CA ASN A 360 10.41 2.82 48.23
C ASN A 360 9.77 4.19 48.53
N PRO A 361 8.46 4.38 48.27
CA PRO A 361 7.76 5.53 48.81
C PRO A 361 7.65 5.33 50.32
N ASN A 362 8.22 6.26 51.10
CA ASN A 362 8.10 6.26 52.57
C ASN A 362 6.68 6.02 53.07
#